data_AF-C8XEP7-F1
#
_entry.id   AF-C8XEP7-F1
#
_cell.length_a   1.000
_cell.length_b   1.000
_cell.length_c   1.000
_cell.angle_alpha   90.00
_cell.angle_beta   90.00
_cell.angle_gamma   90.00
#
_symmetry.space_group_name_H-M   'P 1'
#
loop_
_entity.id
_entity.type
_entity.pdbx_description
1 polymer ?
#
loop_
_entity_poly.entity_id
_entity_poly.type
_entity_poly.pdbx_seq_one_letter_code
_entity_poly.pdbx_strand_id
1 'polypeptide(L)' 'MGRRSFDVVDLLELFTHWEAGRSQSQIADSLNLDRKTVRKYTAPLVQRGLGPDSLIWPRVGGSTWPHHRCRQVEA' A
#
# COMPACT_ATOMS: atom_id res chain seq x y z
N MET A 1 11.50 0.19 20.77
CA MET A 1 10.20 0.43 20.12
C MET A 1 9.31 -0.75 20.43
N GLY A 2 8.21 -0.56 21.16
CA GLY A 2 7.26 -1.63 21.49
C GLY A 2 6.54 -2.14 20.24
N ARG A 3 6.05 -3.38 20.27
CA ARG A 3 5.14 -3.88 19.23
C ARG A 3 3.88 -3.00 19.25
N ARG A 4 3.68 -2.18 18.22
CA ARG A 4 2.39 -1.52 18.02
C ARG A 4 1.40 -2.54 17.44
N SER A 5 0.15 -2.45 17.88
CA SER A 5 -0.97 -3.02 17.14
C SER A 5 -1.14 -2.25 15.83
N PHE A 6 -1.57 -2.95 14.78
CA PHE A 6 -1.75 -2.37 13.47
C PHE A 6 -3.09 -2.79 12.92
N ASP A 7 -3.97 -1.81 12.70
CA ASP A 7 -5.32 -2.05 12.22
C ASP A 7 -5.35 -2.04 10.69
N VAL A 8 -6.41 -2.63 10.12
CA VAL A 8 -6.60 -2.64 8.66
C VAL A 8 -6.74 -1.21 8.12
N VAL A 9 -7.25 -0.28 8.92
CA VAL A 9 -7.34 1.14 8.57
C VAL A 9 -5.96 1.75 8.33
N ASP A 10 -4.97 1.44 9.19
CA ASP A 10 -3.61 1.95 9.02
C ASP A 10 -2.96 1.48 7.71
N LEU A 11 -3.29 0.24 7.28
CA LEU A 11 -2.84 -0.30 5.99
C LEU A 11 -3.49 0.45 4.82
N LEU A 12 -4.79 0.74 4.90
CA LEU A 12 -5.52 1.46 3.86
C LEU A 12 -5.02 2.91 3.72
N GLU A 13 -4.74 3.59 4.83
CA GLU A 13 -4.17 4.94 4.82
C GLU A 13 -2.75 4.96 4.24
N LEU A 14 -1.93 3.97 4.59
CA LEU A 14 -0.60 3.80 4.02
C LEU A 14 -0.65 3.65 2.50
N PHE A 15 -1.51 2.77 1.98
CA PHE A 15 -1.63 2.59 0.54
C PHE A 15 -2.23 3.82 -0.14
N THR A 16 -3.21 4.49 0.47
CA THR A 16 -3.77 5.73 -0.07
C THR A 16 -2.71 6.83 -0.22
N HIS A 17 -1.84 7.01 0.77
CA HIS A 17 -0.75 7.98 0.68
C HIS A 17 0.33 7.59 -0.33
N TRP A 18 0.61 6.30 -0.46
CA TRP A 18 1.57 5.78 -1.42
C TRP A 18 1.07 5.92 -2.86
N GLU A 19 -0.20 5.63 -3.11
CA GLU A 19 -0.90 5.85 -4.40
C GLU A 19 -0.97 7.33 -4.77
N ALA A 20 -1.09 8.22 -3.79
CA ALA A 20 -0.98 9.66 -3.99
C ALA A 20 0.45 10.14 -4.37
N GLY A 21 1.41 9.22 -4.52
CA GLY A 21 2.78 9.51 -4.92
C GLY A 21 3.67 10.07 -3.81
N ARG A 22 3.28 9.94 -2.54
CA ARG A 22 4.13 10.39 -1.42
C ARG A 22 5.34 9.47 -1.25
N SER A 23 6.46 10.06 -0.84
CA SER A 23 7.67 9.30 -0.50
C SER A 23 7.49 8.46 0.78
N GLN A 24 8.23 7.36 0.91
CA GLN A 24 8.15 6.49 2.09
C GLN A 24 8.47 7.21 3.40
N SER A 25 9.32 8.23 3.38
CA SER A 25 9.59 9.10 4.54
C SER A 25 8.38 9.95 4.90
N GLN A 26 7.75 10.60 3.92
CA GLN A 26 6.55 11.40 4.17
C GLN A 26 5.39 10.56 4.71
N ILE A 27 5.25 9.31 4.24
CA ILE A 27 4.23 8.38 4.73
C ILE A 27 4.54 7.96 6.18
N ALA A 28 5.79 7.60 6.46
CA ALA A 28 6.23 7.25 7.80
C ALA A 28 5.98 8.39 8.80
N ASP A 29 6.28 9.62 8.41
CA ASP A 29 6.05 10.80 9.25
C ASP A 29 4.55 11.09 9.42
N SER A 30 3.75 10.98 8.35
CA SER A 30 2.31 11.27 8.38
C SER A 30 1.54 10.30 9.27
N LEU A 31 1.93 9.03 9.27
CA LEU A 31 1.25 7.95 9.98
C LEU A 31 1.95 7.59 11.31
N ASN A 32 3.04 8.29 11.67
CA ASN A 32 3.88 7.96 12.82
C ASN A 32 4.35 6.48 12.81
N LEU A 33 4.79 6.01 11.65
CA LEU A 33 5.24 4.63 11.44
C LEU A 33 6.74 4.56 11.18
N ASP A 34 7.35 3.42 11.53
CA ASP A 34 8.71 3.14 11.09
C ASP A 34 8.76 2.93 9.57
N ARG A 35 9.76 3.54 8.92
CA ARG A 35 9.99 3.44 7.46
C ARG A 35 10.13 1.99 6.98
N LYS A 36 10.66 1.07 7.80
CA LYS A 36 10.75 -0.36 7.45
C LYS A 36 9.37 -0.99 7.37
N THR A 37 8.39 -0.49 8.14
CA THR A 37 7.01 -0.93 8.03
C THR A 37 6.42 -0.51 6.69
N VAL A 38 6.64 0.75 6.29
CA VAL A 38 6.22 1.23 4.97
C VAL A 38 6.83 0.40 3.85
N ARG A 39 8.14 0.14 3.93
CA ARG A 39 8.86 -0.70 2.97
C ARG A 39 8.38 -2.16 2.96
N LYS A 40 8.06 -2.74 4.13
CA LYS A 40 7.56 -4.12 4.26
C LYS A 40 6.28 -4.32 3.43
N TYR A 41 5.39 -3.34 3.42
CA TYR A 41 4.11 -3.44 2.71
C TYR A 41 4.16 -2.98 1.25
N THR A 42 5.03 -2.02 0.91
CA THR A 42 5.15 -1.49 -0.46
C THR A 42 6.10 -2.28 -1.35
N ALA A 43 7.19 -2.86 -0.81
CA ALA A 43 8.19 -3.56 -1.63
C ALA A 43 7.62 -4.75 -2.43
N PRO A 44 6.73 -5.60 -1.90
CA PRO A 44 6.13 -6.68 -2.68
C PRO A 44 5.26 -6.19 -3.84
N LEU A 45 4.64 -5.01 -3.69
CA LEU A 45 3.84 -4.39 -4.75
C LEU A 45 4.74 -3.90 -5.88
N VAL A 46 5.80 -3.17 -5.52
CA VAL A 46 6.81 -2.69 -6.48
C VAL A 46 7.45 -3.87 -7.24
N GLN A 47 7.76 -4.97 -6.56
CA GLN A 47 8.30 -6.19 -7.21
C GLN A 47 7.32 -6.82 -8.21
N ARG A 48 6.02 -6.67 -7.98
CA ARG A 48 4.96 -7.11 -8.90
C ARG A 48 4.67 -6.08 -9.99
N GLY A 49 5.41 -4.98 -10.04
CA GLY A 49 5.16 -3.87 -10.93
C GLY A 49 3.85 -3.16 -10.63
N LEU A 50 3.36 -3.20 -9.39
CA LEU A 50 2.21 -2.43 -8.93
C LEU A 50 2.75 -1.20 -8.19
N GLY A 51 2.34 -0.02 -8.60
CA GLY A 51 2.80 1.24 -8.00
C GLY A 51 2.37 2.47 -8.78
N PRO A 52 2.52 3.67 -8.19
CA PRO A 52 2.07 4.92 -8.80
C PRO A 52 2.80 5.26 -10.13
N ASP A 53 3.95 4.65 -10.38
CA ASP A 53 4.74 4.74 -11.61
C ASP A 53 4.47 3.59 -12.60
N SER A 54 3.61 2.64 -12.24
CA SER A 54 3.32 1.48 -13.07
C SER A 54 2.34 1.76 -14.20
N LEU A 55 2.64 1.21 -15.38
CA LEU A 55 1.78 1.20 -16.56
C LEU A 55 0.56 0.26 -16.43
N ILE A 56 0.58 -0.72 -15.52
CA ILE A 56 -0.54 -1.64 -15.28
C ILE A 56 -1.54 -1.10 -14.24
N TRP A 57 -1.25 0.05 -13.65
CA TRP A 57 -2.13 0.72 -12.69
C TRP A 57 -2.90 1.84 -13.37
N PRO A 58 -4.25 1.90 -13.27
CA PRO A 58 -5.00 2.98 -13.88
C PRO A 58 -4.64 4.30 -13.19
N ARG A 59 -4.11 5.26 -13.96
CA ARG A 59 -3.95 6.66 -13.56
C ARG A 59 -5.34 7.29 -13.42
N VAL A 60 -5.97 6.96 -12.30
CA VAL A 60 -7.29 7.33 -11.76
C VAL A 60 -8.26 8.02 -12.72
N GLY A 61 -9.32 7.29 -13.08
CA GLY A 61 -10.47 7.80 -13.84
C GLY A 61 -11.60 6.79 -14.09
N GLY A 62 -11.41 5.50 -13.77
CA GLY A 62 -12.44 4.50 -13.91
C GLY A 62 -12.33 3.45 -12.81
N SER A 63 -13.37 3.37 -12.00
CA SER A 63 -13.61 2.30 -11.04
C SER A 63 -13.73 0.96 -11.75
N THR A 64 -12.62 0.28 -12.00
CA THR A 64 -12.58 -1.17 -12.19
C THR A 64 -11.34 -1.71 -11.50
N TRP A 65 -11.48 -1.96 -10.19
CA TRP A 65 -10.72 -3.05 -9.59
C TRP A 65 -11.02 -4.28 -10.45
N PRO A 66 -10.05 -4.86 -11.17
CA PRO A 66 -10.31 -6.11 -11.83
C PRO A 66 -10.49 -7.10 -10.68
N HIS A 67 -11.71 -7.59 -10.49
CA HIS A 67 -11.98 -8.71 -9.61
C HIS A 67 -11.32 -9.96 -10.21
N HIS A 68 -9.98 -10.01 -10.27
CA HIS A 68 -9.26 -11.26 -10.41
C HIS A 68 -9.44 -11.98 -9.09
N ARG A 69 -10.61 -12.61 -8.97
CA ARG A 69 -10.99 -13.68 -8.04
C ARG A 69 -9.97 -13.79 -6.90
N CYS A 70 -10.12 -12.95 -5.88
CA CYS A 70 -9.59 -13.24 -4.56
C CYS A 70 -10.22 -14.57 -4.15
N ARG A 71 -9.60 -15.68 -4.54
CA ARG A 71 -9.89 -16.99 -4.00
C ARG A 71 -9.53 -16.85 -2.53
N GLN A 72 -10.57 -16.70 -1.71
CA GLN A 72 -10.50 -16.79 -0.27
C GLN A 72 -9.67 -18.04 0.03
N VAL A 73 -8.44 -17.85 0.51
CA VAL A 73 -7.68 -18.96 1.07
C VAL A 73 -8.29 -19.14 2.46
N GLU A 74 -9.36 -19.93 2.49
CA GLU A 74 -9.91 -20.44 3.73
C GLU A 74 -8.87 -21.40 4.32
N ALA A 75 -8.58 -21.20 5.60
CA ALA A 75 -7.68 -22.01 6.40
C ALA A 75 -8.27 -23.40 6.67
#